data_AF-S0K798-F1
#
_entry.id   AF-S0K798-F1
#
_cell.length_a   1.000
_cell.length_b   1.000
_cell.length_c   1.000
_cell.angle_alpha   90.00
_cell.angle_beta   90.00
_cell.angle_gamma   90.00
#
_symmetry.space_group_name_H-M   'P 1'
#
loop_
_entity.id
_entity.type
_entity.pdbx_description
1 polymer ?
#
loop_
_entity_poly.entity_id
_entity_poly.type
_entity_poly.pdbx_seq_one_letter_code
_entity_poly.pdbx_strand_id
1 'polypeptide(L)'
;MLRILCMAFIIMGHFIEQTGAVTQSSSMVISVLLGSGLRIAVNIFVLIGTWFMIDRKFNAARILRLYGNIWFYTAAVSLMLLVFYKISLTNLVRNFFPFVGGALWYGSAYIALMLLAPLLNCILKIDKDKLKISLVVLFILVCVETMIRPMIDDWMSWILWFSYLYICVGYYKKYIYENSVYGGD
;
A
#
# COMPACT_ATOMS: atom_id res chain seq x y z
N MET A 1 -8.96 15.07 -7.88
CA MET A 1 -8.25 16.05 -7.01
C MET A 1 -7.41 15.34 -5.96
N LEU A 2 -7.98 14.66 -4.95
CA LEU A 2 -7.20 13.99 -3.88
C LEU A 2 -6.11 13.03 -4.38
N ARG A 3 -6.40 12.18 -5.39
CA ARG A 3 -5.41 11.25 -5.96
C ARG A 3 -4.20 11.93 -6.57
N ILE A 4 -4.37 13.13 -7.14
CA ILE A 4 -3.27 13.91 -7.74
C ILE A 4 -2.38 14.48 -6.64
N LEU A 5 -3.00 14.99 -5.57
CA LEU A 5 -2.28 15.46 -4.38
C LEU A 5 -1.46 14.32 -3.75
N CYS A 6 -2.04 13.12 -3.63
CA CYS A 6 -1.33 11.95 -3.13
C CYS A 6 -0.13 11.55 -4.03
N MET A 7 -0.28 11.60 -5.36
CA MET A 7 0.83 11.34 -6.29
C MET A 7 1.98 12.34 -6.08
N ALA A 8 1.66 13.63 -5.90
CA ALA A 8 2.65 14.66 -5.62
C ALA A 8 3.40 14.37 -4.31
N PHE A 9 2.70 14.03 -3.22
CA PHE A 9 3.32 13.67 -1.94
C PHE A 9 4.21 12.42 -2.03
N ILE A 10 3.82 11.41 -2.82
CA ILE A 10 4.64 10.21 -3.05
C ILE A 10 5.94 10.57 -3.78
N ILE A 11 5.86 11.38 -4.84
CA ILE A 11 7.05 11.80 -5.59
C ILE A 11 7.98 12.63 -4.69
N MET A 12 7.44 13.59 -3.94
CA MET A 12 8.21 14.42 -3.03
C MET A 12 8.90 13.59 -1.94
N GLY A 13 8.19 12.64 -1.33
CA GLY A 13 8.78 11.78 -0.30
C GLY A 13 9.92 10.91 -0.82
N HIS A 14 9.76 10.28 -1.98
CA HIS A 14 10.86 9.50 -2.59
C HIS A 14 12.05 10.35 -2.99
N PHE A 15 11.81 11.56 -3.54
CA PHE A 15 12.89 12.48 -3.86
C PHE A 15 13.71 12.83 -2.61
N ILE A 16 13.03 13.10 -1.49
CA ILE A 16 13.64 13.46 -0.22
C ILE A 16 14.42 12.29 0.41
N GLU A 17 13.85 11.08 0.38
CA GLU A 17 14.51 9.86 0.87
C GLU A 17 15.76 9.51 0.05
N GLN A 18 15.68 9.57 -1.28
CA GLN A 18 16.76 9.15 -2.18
C GLN A 18 17.90 10.16 -2.27
N THR A 19 17.60 11.46 -2.16
CA THR A 19 18.63 12.51 -2.17
C THR A 19 19.28 12.71 -0.81
N GLY A 20 18.72 12.14 0.25
CA GLY A 20 19.14 12.42 1.62
C GLY A 20 18.93 13.89 2.01
N ALA A 21 18.09 14.65 1.29
CA ALA A 21 17.86 16.07 1.58
C ALA A 21 17.38 16.32 3.02
N VAL A 22 16.79 15.30 3.67
CA VAL A 22 16.44 15.31 5.10
C VAL A 22 17.65 15.53 6.01
N THR A 23 18.77 14.88 5.73
CA THR A 23 19.95 14.89 6.60
C THR A 23 20.79 16.16 6.43
N GLN A 24 20.52 16.95 5.39
CA GLN A 24 21.24 18.18 5.04
C GLN A 24 20.48 19.46 5.42
N SER A 25 19.17 19.36 5.73
CA SER A 25 18.36 20.51 6.12
C SER A 25 18.24 20.63 7.65
N SER A 26 18.44 21.82 8.19
CA SER A 26 18.34 22.15 9.61
C SER A 26 16.91 22.08 10.19
N SER A 27 15.91 21.67 9.40
CA SER A 27 14.52 21.51 9.83
C SER A 27 14.07 20.05 9.84
N MET A 28 14.39 19.32 10.91
CA MET A 28 13.89 17.97 11.18
C MET A 28 12.36 17.85 11.01
N VAL A 29 11.62 18.91 11.36
CA VAL A 29 10.15 18.97 11.27
C VAL A 29 9.64 18.82 9.82
N ILE A 30 10.23 19.54 8.86
CA ILE A 30 9.79 19.49 7.45
C ILE A 30 10.06 18.09 6.87
N SER A 31 11.19 17.50 7.24
CA SER A 31 11.56 16.16 6.80
C SER A 31 10.64 15.07 7.36
N VAL A 32 10.28 15.17 8.64
CA VAL A 32 9.30 14.26 9.27
C VAL A 32 7.92 14.44 8.63
N LEU A 33 7.48 15.67 8.36
CA LEU A 33 6.19 15.94 7.73
C LEU A 33 6.13 15.39 6.30
N LEU A 34 7.18 15.55 5.50
CA LEU A 34 7.21 15.08 4.11
C LEU A 34 7.37 13.56 4.01
N GLY A 35 8.21 12.94 4.86
CA GLY A 35 8.27 11.48 4.98
C GLY A 35 6.94 10.87 5.46
N SER A 36 6.29 11.51 6.43
CA SER A 36 4.95 11.11 6.88
C SER A 36 3.90 11.31 5.79
N GLY A 37 4.03 12.37 4.98
CA GLY A 37 3.15 12.67 3.85
C GLY A 37 3.12 11.56 2.80
N LEU A 38 4.28 10.95 2.50
CA LEU A 38 4.35 9.77 1.62
C LEU A 38 3.54 8.61 2.20
N ARG A 39 3.71 8.29 3.48
CA ARG A 39 2.97 7.20 4.14
C ARG A 39 1.48 7.48 4.17
N ILE A 40 1.06 8.72 4.44
CA ILE A 40 -0.34 9.13 4.41
C ILE A 40 -0.93 8.94 3.01
N ALA A 41 -0.22 9.40 1.97
CA ALA A 41 -0.66 9.26 0.59
C ALA A 41 -0.84 7.79 0.18
N VAL A 42 0.12 6.92 0.55
CA VAL A 42 0.03 5.48 0.33
C VAL A 42 -1.22 4.89 1.00
N ASN A 43 -1.47 5.22 2.27
CA ASN A 43 -2.65 4.77 2.99
C ASN A 43 -3.95 5.20 2.30
N ILE A 44 -4.04 6.45 1.83
CA ILE A 44 -5.21 6.96 1.09
C ILE A 44 -5.46 6.11 -0.17
N PHE A 45 -4.42 5.75 -0.93
CA PHE A 45 -4.59 4.88 -2.09
C PHE A 45 -5.09 3.49 -1.73
N VAL A 46 -4.59 2.90 -0.64
CA VAL A 46 -5.09 1.60 -0.14
C VAL A 46 -6.55 1.72 0.26
N LEU A 47 -6.93 2.74 1.05
CA LEU A 47 -8.32 2.96 1.50
C LEU A 47 -9.28 3.08 0.31
N ILE A 48 -8.94 3.91 -0.67
CA ILE A 48 -9.73 4.10 -1.89
C ILE A 48 -9.80 2.79 -2.69
N GLY A 49 -8.66 2.10 -2.86
CA GLY A 49 -8.59 0.85 -3.60
C GLY A 49 -9.47 -0.24 -2.99
N THR A 50 -9.33 -0.43 -1.68
CA THR A 50 -10.12 -1.33 -0.84
C THR A 50 -11.61 -1.02 -0.92
N TRP A 51 -12.01 0.25 -0.80
CA TRP A 51 -13.41 0.67 -0.86
C TRP A 51 -14.14 0.11 -2.08
N PHE A 52 -13.49 0.16 -3.26
CA PHE A 52 -14.03 -0.39 -4.50
C PHE A 52 -13.79 -1.90 -4.67
N MET A 53 -12.83 -2.48 -3.96
CA MET A 53 -12.54 -3.91 -4.00
C MET A 53 -13.57 -4.75 -3.23
N ILE A 54 -14.11 -4.21 -2.14
CA ILE A 54 -15.09 -4.91 -1.30
C ILE A 54 -16.34 -5.34 -2.10
N ASP A 55 -16.86 -4.49 -2.99
CA ASP A 55 -18.08 -4.80 -3.76
C ASP A 55 -17.80 -5.61 -5.03
N ARG A 56 -16.54 -5.66 -5.47
CA ARG A 56 -16.19 -6.28 -6.75
C ARG A 56 -15.88 -7.75 -6.57
N LYS A 57 -16.36 -8.57 -7.51
CA LYS A 57 -15.94 -9.96 -7.63
C LYS A 57 -14.45 -10.04 -7.93
N PHE A 58 -13.77 -11.01 -7.32
CA PHE A 58 -12.36 -11.27 -7.57
C PHE A 58 -12.14 -11.57 -9.06
N ASN A 59 -11.11 -10.97 -9.65
CA ASN A 59 -10.76 -11.14 -11.05
C ASN A 59 -9.22 -11.14 -11.21
N ALA A 60 -8.67 -12.32 -11.46
CA ALA A 60 -7.23 -12.52 -11.65
C ALA A 60 -6.67 -11.74 -12.85
N ALA A 61 -7.46 -11.55 -13.92
CA ALA A 61 -7.02 -10.76 -15.07
C ALA A 61 -6.76 -9.29 -14.72
N ARG A 62 -7.43 -8.75 -13.70
CA ARG A 62 -7.13 -7.39 -13.21
C ARG A 62 -5.76 -7.32 -12.54
N ILE A 63 -5.40 -8.35 -11.79
CA ILE A 63 -4.09 -8.47 -11.14
C ILE A 63 -3.00 -8.59 -12.20
N LEU A 64 -3.19 -9.47 -13.20
CA LEU A 64 -2.25 -9.64 -14.31
C LEU A 64 -2.10 -8.36 -15.15
N ARG A 65 -3.19 -7.62 -15.40
CA ARG A 65 -3.11 -6.31 -16.06
C ARG A 65 -2.32 -5.30 -15.25
N LEU A 66 -2.55 -5.23 -13.93
CA LEU A 66 -1.78 -4.34 -13.06
C LEU A 66 -0.30 -4.71 -13.05
N TYR A 67 0.00 -6.00 -12.92
CA TYR A 67 1.35 -6.55 -12.97
C TYR A 67 2.03 -6.19 -14.30
N GLY A 68 1.37 -6.46 -15.42
CA GLY A 68 1.88 -6.16 -16.76
C GLY A 68 2.12 -4.67 -16.99
N ASN A 69 1.24 -3.80 -16.49
CA ASN A 69 1.44 -2.35 -16.55
C ASN A 69 2.68 -1.92 -15.77
N ILE A 70 2.84 -2.38 -14.51
CA ILE A 70 4.01 -2.05 -13.69
C ILE A 70 5.29 -2.56 -14.37
N TRP A 71 5.26 -3.80 -14.86
CA TRP A 71 6.38 -4.40 -15.57
C TRP A 71 6.73 -3.61 -16.84
N PHE A 72 5.74 -3.21 -17.64
CA PHE A 72 5.97 -2.43 -18.86
C PHE A 72 6.68 -1.11 -18.56
N TYR A 73 6.23 -0.35 -17.55
CA TYR A 73 6.86 0.92 -17.19
C TYR A 73 8.26 0.72 -16.60
N THR A 74 8.46 -0.27 -15.74
CA THR A 74 9.77 -0.55 -15.14
C THR A 74 10.79 -1.04 -16.17
N ALA A 75 10.37 -1.92 -17.09
CA ALA A 75 11.21 -2.36 -18.20
C ALA A 75 11.55 -1.21 -19.14
N ALA A 76 10.58 -0.38 -19.54
CA ALA A 76 10.81 0.76 -20.42
C ALA A 76 11.78 1.78 -19.81
N VAL A 77 11.60 2.14 -18.54
CA VAL A 77 12.51 3.04 -17.82
C VAL A 77 13.92 2.44 -17.71
N SER A 78 14.02 1.14 -17.45
CA SER A 78 15.31 0.45 -17.35
C SER A 78 16.07 0.42 -18.66
N LEU A 79 15.36 0.16 -19.77
CA LEU A 79 15.93 0.22 -21.12
C LEU A 79 16.40 1.63 -21.46
N MET A 80 15.62 2.65 -21.11
CA MET A 80 16.03 4.05 -21.30
C MET A 80 17.30 4.37 -20.49
N LEU A 81 17.37 3.96 -19.22
CA LEU A 81 18.53 4.21 -18.37
C LEU A 81 19.81 3.50 -18.89
N LEU A 82 19.69 2.35 -19.55
CA LEU A 82 20.84 1.66 -20.16
C LEU A 82 21.53 2.49 -21.25
N VAL A 83 20.78 3.35 -21.93
CA VAL A 83 21.32 4.23 -22.99
C VAL A 83 22.12 5.37 -22.39
N PHE A 84 21.71 5.90 -21.24
CA PHE A 84 22.29 7.11 -20.65
C PHE A 84 23.31 6.84 -19.52
N TYR A 85 23.24 5.69 -18.86
CA TYR A 85 24.06 5.36 -17.69
C TYR A 85 24.56 3.91 -17.70
N LYS A 86 25.74 3.67 -17.11
CA LYS A 86 26.21 2.30 -16.82
C LYS A 86 25.44 1.73 -15.64
N ILE A 87 24.50 0.83 -15.91
CA ILE A 87 23.72 0.12 -14.89
C ILE A 87 24.43 -1.19 -14.54
N SER A 88 24.48 -1.53 -13.26
CA SER A 88 24.94 -2.85 -12.82
C SER A 88 23.95 -3.95 -13.22
N LEU A 89 24.45 -5.15 -13.54
CA LEU A 89 23.60 -6.30 -13.89
C LEU A 89 22.59 -6.62 -12.77
N THR A 90 22.97 -6.44 -11.51
CA THR A 90 22.10 -6.59 -10.34
C THR A 90 20.90 -5.64 -10.37
N ASN A 91 21.13 -4.36 -10.69
CA ASN A 91 20.04 -3.37 -10.78
C ASN A 91 19.16 -3.61 -12.00
N LEU A 92 19.73 -4.09 -13.10
CA LEU A 92 18.98 -4.48 -14.29
C LEU A 92 17.99 -5.61 -13.96
N VAL A 93 18.48 -6.70 -13.36
CA VAL A 93 17.63 -7.83 -12.97
C VAL A 93 16.56 -7.39 -11.97
N ARG A 94 16.91 -6.57 -10.98
CA ARG A 94 15.97 -6.05 -9.99
C ARG A 94 14.88 -5.17 -10.60
N ASN A 95 15.18 -4.40 -11.64
CA ASN A 95 14.17 -3.59 -12.32
C ASN A 95 13.30 -4.38 -13.30
N PHE A 96 13.85 -5.43 -13.93
CA PHE A 96 13.09 -6.35 -14.78
C PHE A 96 12.15 -7.26 -13.97
N PHE A 97 12.51 -7.55 -12.72
CA PHE A 97 11.69 -8.27 -11.75
C PHE A 97 11.38 -7.37 -10.53
N PRO A 98 10.62 -6.28 -10.71
CA PRO A 98 10.46 -5.23 -9.70
C PRO A 98 9.73 -5.71 -8.43
N PHE A 99 9.08 -6.86 -8.50
CA PHE A 99 8.36 -7.51 -7.40
C PHE A 99 9.27 -8.42 -6.56
N VAL A 100 10.42 -8.84 -7.09
CA VAL A 100 11.41 -9.66 -6.38
C VAL A 100 12.43 -8.71 -5.75
N GLY A 101 12.48 -8.66 -4.42
CA GLY A 101 13.45 -7.84 -3.69
C GLY A 101 13.00 -6.40 -3.36
N GLY A 102 11.69 -6.12 -3.36
CA GLY A 102 11.11 -4.94 -2.69
C GLY A 102 11.42 -3.58 -3.31
N ALA A 103 11.93 -3.51 -4.55
CA ALA A 103 12.20 -2.22 -5.22
C ALA A 103 10.93 -1.39 -5.42
N LEU A 104 9.80 -2.04 -5.70
CA LEU A 104 8.47 -1.42 -5.77
C LEU A 104 7.54 -1.99 -4.70
N TRP A 105 7.91 -1.82 -3.43
CA TRP A 105 7.21 -2.38 -2.28
C TRP A 105 5.69 -2.14 -2.27
N TYR A 106 5.25 -0.93 -2.64
CA TYR A 106 3.82 -0.60 -2.63
C TYR A 106 3.05 -1.42 -3.67
N GLY A 107 3.58 -1.51 -4.90
CA GLY A 107 2.93 -2.27 -5.97
C GLY A 107 2.83 -3.75 -5.63
N SER A 108 3.89 -4.31 -5.04
CA SER A 108 3.91 -5.71 -4.62
C SER A 108 2.96 -5.98 -3.45
N ALA A 109 2.93 -5.11 -2.44
CA ALA A 109 2.01 -5.20 -1.31
C ALA A 109 0.54 -5.06 -1.75
N TYR A 110 0.25 -4.16 -2.69
CA TYR A 110 -1.10 -3.97 -3.20
C TYR A 110 -1.59 -5.17 -4.04
N ILE A 111 -0.71 -5.79 -4.85
CA ILE A 111 -1.04 -7.04 -5.54
C ILE A 111 -1.31 -8.17 -4.53
N ALA A 112 -0.49 -8.28 -3.47
CA ALA A 112 -0.73 -9.25 -2.40
C ALA A 112 -2.08 -9.02 -1.74
N LEU A 113 -2.46 -7.77 -1.46
CA LEU A 113 -3.78 -7.42 -0.95
C LEU A 113 -4.91 -7.83 -1.93
N MET A 114 -4.74 -7.62 -3.22
CA MET A 114 -5.71 -8.07 -4.24
C MET A 114 -5.88 -9.59 -4.26
N LEU A 115 -4.80 -10.34 -4.05
CA LEU A 115 -4.83 -11.81 -3.94
C LEU A 115 -5.50 -12.26 -2.63
N LEU A 116 -5.32 -11.52 -1.54
CA LEU A 116 -5.95 -11.79 -0.24
C LEU A 116 -7.41 -11.32 -0.16
N ALA A 117 -7.83 -10.39 -1.03
CA ALA A 117 -9.17 -9.84 -1.07
C ALA A 117 -10.32 -10.87 -1.00
N PRO A 118 -10.32 -12.02 -1.73
CA PRO A 118 -11.37 -13.02 -1.59
C PRO A 118 -11.45 -13.60 -0.17
N LEU A 119 -10.31 -13.87 0.47
CA LEU A 119 -10.25 -14.35 1.86
C LEU A 119 -10.78 -13.28 2.82
N LEU A 120 -10.33 -12.04 2.66
CA LEU A 120 -10.75 -10.92 3.48
C LEU A 120 -12.26 -10.63 3.31
N ASN A 121 -12.80 -10.79 2.11
CA ASN A 121 -14.23 -10.67 1.85
C ASN A 121 -15.06 -11.77 2.54
N CYS A 122 -14.51 -12.98 2.71
CA CYS A 122 -15.16 -13.99 3.55
C CYS A 122 -15.19 -13.56 5.02
N ILE A 123 -14.11 -12.95 5.53
CA ILE A 123 -14.07 -12.41 6.89
C ILE A 123 -15.11 -11.30 7.06
N LEU A 124 -15.30 -10.41 6.08
CA LEU A 124 -16.33 -9.35 6.14
C LEU A 124 -17.78 -9.86 6.22
N LYS A 125 -18.03 -11.13 5.87
CA LYS A 125 -19.36 -11.75 5.93
C LYS A 125 -19.69 -12.35 7.30
N ILE A 126 -18.72 -12.44 8.20
CA ILE A 126 -18.98 -12.95 9.55
C ILE A 126 -19.84 -11.96 10.35
N ASP A 127 -20.27 -12.42 11.53
CA ASP A 127 -21.03 -11.61 12.47
C ASP A 127 -20.29 -10.32 12.88
N LYS A 128 -21.04 -9.26 13.17
CA LYS A 128 -20.50 -7.93 13.52
C LYS A 128 -19.54 -7.99 14.70
N ASP A 129 -19.83 -8.78 15.72
CA ASP A 129 -19.01 -8.85 16.93
C ASP A 129 -17.72 -9.63 16.68
N LYS A 130 -17.79 -10.70 15.89
CA LYS A 130 -16.59 -11.43 15.43
C LYS A 130 -15.71 -10.56 14.53
N LEU A 131 -16.32 -9.69 13.72
CA LEU A 131 -15.59 -8.75 12.88
C LEU A 131 -14.85 -7.68 13.70
N LYS A 132 -15.48 -7.13 14.74
CA LYS A 132 -14.82 -6.23 15.70
C LYS A 132 -13.65 -6.91 16.40
N ILE A 133 -13.84 -8.15 16.88
CA ILE A 133 -12.75 -8.93 17.49
C ILE A 133 -11.60 -9.11 16.48
N SER A 134 -11.90 -9.44 15.23
CA SER A 134 -10.90 -9.59 14.18
C SER A 134 -10.11 -8.29 13.94
N LEU A 135 -10.76 -7.13 14.00
CA LEU A 135 -10.10 -5.83 13.93
C LEU A 135 -9.15 -5.59 15.10
N VAL A 136 -9.60 -5.85 16.32
CA VAL A 136 -8.77 -5.69 17.53
C VAL A 136 -7.57 -6.64 17.50
N VAL A 137 -7.79 -7.90 17.13
CA VAL A 137 -6.71 -8.89 17.00
C VAL A 137 -5.69 -8.46 15.95
N LEU A 138 -6.13 -8.03 14.76
CA LEU A 138 -5.21 -7.54 13.73
C LEU A 138 -4.44 -6.29 14.18
N PHE A 139 -5.10 -5.38 14.88
CA PHE A 139 -4.44 -4.18 15.41
C PHE A 139 -3.36 -4.54 16.44
N ILE A 140 -3.66 -5.45 17.38
CA ILE A 140 -2.68 -5.96 18.34
C ILE A 140 -1.51 -6.62 17.61
N LEU A 141 -1.77 -7.44 16.58
CA LEU A 141 -0.71 -8.07 15.79
C LEU A 141 0.19 -7.04 15.11
N VAL A 142 -0.37 -5.96 14.54
CA VAL A 142 0.40 -4.85 13.98
C VAL A 142 1.27 -4.20 15.07
N CYS A 143 0.70 -3.89 16.24
CA CYS A 143 1.45 -3.28 17.34
C CYS A 143 2.59 -4.16 17.83
N VAL A 144 2.34 -5.46 18.03
CA VAL A 144 3.35 -6.44 18.47
C VAL A 144 4.46 -6.57 17.43
N GLU A 145 4.09 -6.61 16.15
CA GLU A 145 5.05 -6.66 15.05
C GLU A 145 5.98 -5.45 15.07
N THR A 146 5.41 -4.24 15.19
CA THR A 146 6.17 -2.98 15.26
C THR A 146 7.04 -2.89 16.53
N MET A 147 6.61 -3.50 17.64
CA MET A 147 7.37 -3.55 18.88
C MET A 147 8.59 -4.49 18.79
N ILE A 148 8.44 -5.66 18.16
CA ILE A 148 9.53 -6.64 18.02
C ILE A 148 10.53 -6.19 16.95
N ARG A 149 10.06 -5.61 15.86
CA ARG A 149 10.89 -5.16 14.73
C ARG A 149 10.65 -3.66 14.43
N PRO A 150 11.08 -2.77 15.32
CA PRO A 150 10.90 -1.34 15.11
C PRO A 150 11.67 -0.88 13.87
N MET A 151 11.01 -0.05 13.06
CA MET A 151 11.59 0.59 11.86
C MET A 151 11.97 -0.38 10.73
N ILE A 152 11.48 -1.62 10.74
CA ILE A 152 11.68 -2.57 9.64
C ILE A 152 10.38 -2.70 8.86
N ASP A 153 10.40 -2.27 7.59
CA ASP A 153 9.33 -2.51 6.64
C ASP A 153 9.60 -3.81 5.87
N ASP A 154 8.98 -4.91 6.31
CA ASP A 154 9.07 -6.20 5.64
C ASP A 154 7.71 -6.63 5.05
N TRP A 155 7.71 -7.77 4.35
CA TRP A 155 6.50 -8.31 3.75
C TRP A 155 5.38 -8.58 4.76
N MET A 156 5.74 -8.96 5.99
CA MET A 156 4.78 -9.28 7.02
C MET A 156 4.09 -8.02 7.52
N SER A 157 4.85 -6.95 7.78
CA SER A 157 4.30 -5.66 8.21
C SER A 157 3.35 -5.07 7.15
N TRP A 158 3.70 -5.16 5.86
CA TRP A 158 2.83 -4.69 4.77
C TRP A 158 1.51 -5.48 4.69
N ILE A 159 1.58 -6.81 4.74
CA ILE A 159 0.38 -7.66 4.63
C ILE A 159 -0.53 -7.45 5.83
N LEU A 160 0.00 -7.40 7.05
CA LEU A 160 -0.77 -7.18 8.27
C LEU A 160 -1.46 -5.81 8.23
N TRP A 161 -0.71 -4.75 7.90
CA TRP A 161 -1.25 -3.39 7.82
C TRP A 161 -2.32 -3.26 6.74
N PHE A 162 -2.07 -3.79 5.53
CA PHE A 162 -3.03 -3.68 4.42
C PHE A 162 -4.29 -4.51 4.69
N SER A 163 -4.15 -5.67 5.33
CA SER A 163 -5.29 -6.50 5.75
C SER A 163 -6.11 -5.80 6.83
N TYR A 164 -5.46 -5.18 7.82
CA TYR A 164 -6.12 -4.36 8.82
C TYR A 164 -6.93 -3.23 8.18
N LEU A 165 -6.31 -2.44 7.29
CA LEU A 165 -7.01 -1.38 6.55
C LEU A 165 -8.18 -1.93 5.73
N TYR A 166 -8.01 -3.11 5.13
CA TYR A 166 -9.06 -3.75 4.35
C TYR A 166 -10.31 -3.99 5.19
N ILE A 167 -10.12 -4.61 6.35
CA ILE A 167 -11.22 -4.91 7.27
C ILE A 167 -11.79 -3.62 7.87
N CYS A 168 -10.97 -2.62 8.18
CA CYS A 168 -11.44 -1.32 8.67
C CYS A 168 -12.40 -0.66 7.69
N VAL A 169 -12.02 -0.58 6.42
CA VAL A 169 -12.87 0.01 5.37
C VAL A 169 -14.12 -0.83 5.14
N GLY A 170 -14.01 -2.16 5.15
CA GLY A 170 -15.15 -3.06 5.02
C GLY A 170 -16.15 -2.92 6.16
N TYR A 171 -15.67 -2.83 7.40
CA TYR A 171 -16.49 -2.58 8.57
C TYR A 171 -17.18 -1.21 8.48
N TYR A 172 -16.43 -0.16 8.17
CA TYR A 172 -16.97 1.19 8.02
C TYR A 172 -18.06 1.24 6.94
N LYS A 173 -17.82 0.62 5.78
CA LYS A 173 -18.77 0.60 4.68
C LYS A 173 -20.08 -0.13 5.04
N LYS A 174 -19.97 -1.32 5.62
CA LYS A 174 -21.12 -2.19 5.95
C LYS A 174 -21.96 -1.68 7.12
N TYR A 175 -21.36 -1.05 8.13
CA TYR A 175 -22.06 -0.73 9.38
C TYR A 175 -22.18 0.76 9.70
N ILE A 176 -21.39 1.63 9.07
CA ILE A 176 -21.43 3.07 9.34
C ILE A 176 -22.01 3.79 8.13
N TYR A 177 -21.46 3.54 6.94
CA TYR A 177 -21.91 4.20 5.72
C TYR A 177 -23.32 3.80 5.32
N GLU A 178 -23.61 2.49 5.22
CA GLU A 178 -24.96 2.01 4.85
C GLU A 178 -26.05 2.52 5.81
N ASN A 179 -25.79 2.51 7.12
CA ASN A 179 -26.70 3.10 8.11
C ASN A 179 -26.85 4.61 7.89
N SER A 180 -25.76 5.37 7.71
CA SER A 180 -25.86 6.82 7.50
C SER A 180 -26.60 7.24 6.23
N VAL A 181 -26.59 6.40 5.17
CA VAL A 181 -27.18 6.72 3.87
C VAL A 181 -28.60 6.16 3.73
N TYR A 182 -28.88 5.00 4.33
CA TYR A 182 -30.14 4.28 4.14
C TYR A 182 -30.96 4.10 5.43
N GLY A 183 -30.47 4.49 6.60
CA GLY A 183 -31.14 4.22 7.88
C GLY A 183 -30.62 5.06 9.05
N GLY A 184 -31.14 6.28 9.18
CA GLY A 184 -31.56 6.72 10.49
C GLY A 184 -32.80 5.91 10.86
N ASP A 185 -32.66 5.03 11.85
CA ASP A 185 -33.76 4.62 12.71
C ASP A 185 -33.82 5.58 13.90
#